data_AF-A0ABD0QTN6-F1
#
_entry.id   AF-A0ABD0QTN6-F1
#
_cell.length_a   1.000
_cell.length_b   1.000
_cell.length_c   1.000
_cell.angle_alpha   90.00
_cell.angle_beta   90.00
_cell.angle_gamma   90.00
#
_symmetry.space_group_name_H-M   'P 1'
#
loop_
_entity.id
_entity.type
_entity.pdbx_description
1 polymer ?
#
loop_
_entity_poly.entity_id
_entity_poly.type
_entity_poly.pdbx_seq_one_letter_code
_entity_poly.pdbx_strand_id
1 'polypeptide(L)'
;MTGFSDPVYAEAYVHVNQYDIVLDVLVVNQTSDTLQNCTLELATLGDLKLVEKPSPLTLAPHDFANIKANVKVASTENGIIFGNI
;
A
#
# COMPACT_ATOMS: atom_id res chain seq x y z
N MET A 1 -6.04 -1.47 6.11
CA MET A 1 -6.27 -2.29 4.90
C MET A 1 -7.74 -2.64 4.84
N THR A 2 -8.34 -2.51 3.66
CA THR A 2 -9.78 -2.64 3.42
C THR A 2 -10.18 -4.11 3.21
N GLY A 3 -11.46 -4.43 3.38
CA GLY A 3 -12.02 -5.76 3.21
C GLY A 3 -12.78 -5.95 1.90
N PHE A 4 -13.25 -7.16 1.66
CA PHE A 4 -14.00 -7.53 0.44
C PHE A 4 -15.37 -6.85 0.28
N SER A 5 -15.85 -6.15 1.30
CA SER A 5 -17.13 -5.43 1.29
C SER A 5 -16.94 -3.92 1.10
N ASP A 6 -15.69 -3.45 1.03
CA ASP A 6 -15.39 -2.03 0.88
C ASP A 6 -15.35 -1.66 -0.61
N PRO A 7 -15.73 -0.42 -0.99
CA PRO A 7 -15.70 0.05 -2.38
C PRO A 7 -14.33 -0.12 -3.07
N VAL A 8 -13.26 -0.07 -2.28
CA VAL A 8 -11.90 -0.36 -2.73
C VAL A 8 -11.35 -1.48 -1.87
N TYR A 9 -10.95 -2.58 -2.50
CA TYR A 9 -10.25 -3.68 -1.84
C TYR A 9 -8.74 -3.49 -1.98
N ALA A 10 -7.99 -3.76 -0.91
CA ALA A 10 -6.55 -3.73 -0.95
C ALA A 10 -5.92 -4.86 -0.13
N GLU A 11 -4.88 -5.47 -0.71
CA GLU A 11 -4.10 -6.54 -0.12
C GLU A 11 -2.61 -6.25 -0.30
N ALA A 12 -1.81 -6.49 0.74
CA ALA A 12 -0.38 -6.21 0.73
C ALA A 12 0.42 -7.51 0.85
N TYR A 13 1.34 -7.71 -0.08
CA TYR A 13 2.35 -8.76 -0.06
C TYR A 13 3.68 -8.16 0.42
N VAL A 14 4.25 -8.76 1.45
CA VAL A 14 5.50 -8.30 2.05
C VAL A 14 6.66 -9.11 1.49
N HIS A 15 7.58 -8.44 0.81
CA HIS A 15 8.85 -9.01 0.40
C HIS A 15 9.96 -8.45 1.28
N VAL A 16 10.70 -9.32 1.96
CA VAL A 16 11.81 -8.92 2.84
C VAL A 16 13.13 -9.30 2.19
N ASN A 17 14.01 -8.32 2.00
CA ASN A 17 15.36 -8.49 1.51
C ASN A 17 16.35 -7.77 2.44
N GLN A 18 16.89 -8.50 3.42
CA GLN A 18 17.78 -7.95 4.45
C GLN A 18 17.16 -6.73 5.16
N TYR A 19 17.65 -5.52 4.86
CA TYR A 19 17.18 -4.27 5.45
C TYR A 19 16.15 -3.52 4.58
N ASP A 20 15.81 -4.07 3.42
CA ASP A 20 14.80 -3.52 2.51
C ASP A 20 13.53 -4.37 2.57
N ILE A 21 12.42 -3.75 2.93
CA ILE A 21 11.08 -4.32 2.85
C ILE A 21 10.38 -3.68 1.65
N VAL A 22 9.83 -4.50 0.76
CA VAL A 22 8.96 -4.05 -0.32
C VAL A 22 7.54 -4.50 0.00
N LEU A 23 6.63 -3.53 0.09
CA LEU A 23 5.19 -3.77 0.14
C LEU A 23 4.66 -3.69 -1.28
N ASP A 24 4.20 -4.82 -1.83
CA ASP A 24 3.46 -4.87 -3.08
C ASP A 24 1.97 -4.92 -2.76
N VAL A 25 1.28 -3.79 -2.97
CA VAL A 25 -0.12 -3.61 -2.60
C VAL A 25 -0.98 -3.69 -3.86
N LEU A 26 -1.80 -4.74 -3.95
CA LEU A 26 -2.87 -4.84 -4.92
C LEU A 26 -4.03 -3.95 -4.46
N VAL A 27 -4.48 -3.05 -5.32
CA VAL A 27 -5.65 -2.20 -5.09
C VAL A 27 -6.67 -2.49 -6.19
N VAL A 28 -7.90 -2.79 -5.81
CA VAL A 28 -8.99 -3.17 -6.71
C VAL A 28 -10.17 -2.24 -6.48
N ASN A 29 -10.63 -1.59 -7.53
CA ASN A 29 -11.90 -0.88 -7.50
C ASN A 29 -13.04 -1.89 -7.59
N GLN A 30 -13.83 -2.05 -6.52
CA GLN A 30 -14.97 -2.97 -6.53
C GLN A 30 -16.25 -2.33 -7.09
N THR A 31 -16.23 -1.03 -7.36
CA THR A 31 -17.39 -0.27 -7.83
C THR A 31 -17.50 -0.24 -9.35
N SER A 32 -18.68 0.19 -9.82
CA SER A 32 -18.94 0.43 -11.24
C SER A 32 -18.57 1.86 -11.70
N ASP A 33 -18.02 2.68 -10.80
CA ASP A 33 -17.59 4.06 -11.07
C ASP A 33 -16.08 4.14 -11.30
N THR A 34 -15.62 5.16 -12.03
CA THR A 34 -14.18 5.44 -12.13
C THR A 34 -13.73 6.16 -10.87
N LEU A 35 -12.75 5.60 -10.17
CA LEU A 35 -12.14 6.23 -9.00
C LEU A 35 -10.91 7.02 -9.45
N GLN A 36 -10.90 8.31 -9.18
CA GLN A 36 -9.77 9.19 -9.52
C GLN A 36 -9.01 9.57 -8.25
N ASN A 37 -7.70 9.80 -8.39
CA ASN A 37 -6.81 10.18 -7.28
C ASN A 37 -6.82 9.19 -6.10
N CYS A 38 -7.06 7.90 -6.38
CA CYS A 38 -6.91 6.85 -5.39
C CYS A 38 -5.44 6.83 -4.93
N THR A 39 -5.19 6.93 -3.63
CA THR A 39 -3.83 7.08 -3.12
C THR A 39 -3.63 6.15 -1.95
N LEU A 40 -2.54 5.38 -1.98
CA LEU A 40 -2.12 4.60 -0.83
C LEU A 40 -1.27 5.47 0.09
N GLU A 41 -1.81 5.81 1.26
CA GLU A 41 -1.07 6.50 2.31
C GLU A 41 -0.43 5.49 3.24
N LEU A 42 0.89 5.58 3.39
CA LEU A 42 1.67 4.76 4.31
C LEU A 42 2.31 5.61 5.39
N ALA A 43 2.20 5.15 6.64
CA ALA A 43 2.90 5.71 7.78
C ALA A 43 3.63 4.60 8.52
N THR A 44 4.81 4.91 9.04
CA THR A 44 5.62 3.95 9.81
C THR A 44 5.79 4.43 11.25
N LEU A 45 5.87 3.47 12.18
CA LEU A 45 6.21 3.71 13.57
C LEU A 45 7.36 2.78 13.97
N GLY A 46 8.32 3.34 14.72
CA GLY A 46 9.59 2.69 15.04
C GLY A 46 10.69 3.04 14.03
N ASP A 47 11.74 2.22 13.99
CA ASP A 47 12.94 2.42 13.17
C ASP A 47 12.76 1.97 11.71
N LEU A 48 11.59 2.29 11.13
CA LEU A 48 11.24 2.05 9.74
C LEU A 48 11.14 3.37 8.97
N LYS A 49 11.79 3.44 7.81
CA LYS A 49 11.77 4.62 6.95
C LYS A 49 11.10 4.29 5.62
N LEU A 50 9.95 4.92 5.36
CA LEU A 50 9.35 4.93 4.03
C LEU A 50 10.25 5.71 3.07
N VAL A 51 10.69 5.07 1.99
CA VAL A 51 11.63 5.64 1.02
C VAL A 51 10.91 6.49 -0.02
N GLU A 52 9.71 6.07 -0.41
CA GLU A 52 8.90 6.70 -1.45
C GLU A 52 7.43 6.64 -1.08
N LYS A 53 6.70 7.72 -1.37
CA LYS A 53 5.24 7.75 -1.26
C LYS A 53 4.62 7.30 -2.59
N PRO A 54 3.64 6.38 -2.57
CA PRO A 54 2.87 6.03 -3.74
C PRO A 54 2.30 7.26 -4.46
N SER A 55 2.36 7.25 -5.79
CA SER A 55 1.69 8.26 -6.60
C SER A 55 0.18 7.97 -6.68
N PRO A 56 -0.68 8.99 -6.82
CA PRO A 56 -2.10 8.78 -7.05
C PRO A 56 -2.36 8.02 -8.36
N LEU A 57 -3.39 7.16 -8.35
CA LEU A 57 -3.85 6.38 -9.49
C LEU A 57 -5.32 6.67 -9.81
N THR A 58 -5.66 6.45 -11.08
CA THR A 58 -7.04 6.39 -11.54
C THR A 58 -7.38 4.94 -11.84
N LEU A 59 -8.44 4.42 -11.24
CA LEU A 59 -8.92 3.06 -11.44
C LEU A 59 -10.25 3.10 -12.18
N ALA A 60 -10.31 2.44 -13.34
CA ALA A 60 -11.57 2.24 -14.05
C ALA A 60 -12.50 1.30 -13.25
N PRO A 61 -13.80 1.20 -13.61
CA PRO A 61 -14.73 0.26 -12.99
C PRO A 61 -14.18 -1.17 -12.99
N HIS A 62 -14.16 -1.82 -11.83
CA HIS A 62 -13.63 -3.18 -11.66
C HIS A 62 -12.16 -3.40 -12.05
N ASP A 63 -11.40 -2.31 -12.21
CA ASP A 63 -9.97 -2.34 -12.55
C ASP A 63 -9.10 -2.49 -11.30
N PHE A 64 -7.84 -2.86 -11.50
CA PHE A 64 -6.88 -3.04 -10.43
C PHE A 64 -5.50 -2.50 -10.79
N ALA A 65 -4.72 -2.15 -9.77
CA ALA A 65 -3.34 -1.73 -9.92
C ALA A 65 -2.49 -2.27 -8.77
N ASN A 66 -1.19 -2.42 -9.04
CA ASN A 66 -0.19 -2.74 -8.03
C ASN A 66 0.63 -1.51 -7.68
N ILE A 67 0.78 -1.27 -6.38
CA ILE A 67 1.57 -0.18 -5.82
C ILE A 67 2.74 -0.80 -5.07
N LYS A 68 3.96 -0.41 -5.43
CA LYS A 68 5.16 -0.82 -4.70
C LYS A 68 5.64 0.28 -3.79
N ALA A 69 5.75 -0.02 -2.50
CA ALA A 69 6.35 0.89 -1.52
C ALA A 69 7.58 0.25 -0.90
N ASN A 70 8.69 0.99 -0.91
CA ASN A 70 9.96 0.56 -0.33
C ASN A 70 10.08 1.14 1.08
N VAL A 71 10.38 0.28 2.05
CA VAL A 71 10.58 0.63 3.45
C VAL A 71 11.95 0.10 3.87
N LYS A 72 12.80 0.99 4.38
CA LYS A 72 14.09 0.63 4.94
C LYS A 72 13.99 0.40 6.44
N VAL A 73 14.62 -0.68 6.89
CA VAL A 73 14.72 -1.07 8.29
C VAL A 73 16.06 -0.53 8.83
N ALA A 74 16.01 0.38 9.78
CA ALA A 74 17.20 0.94 10.40
C ALA A 74 17.73 0.09 11.57
N SER A 75 16.86 -0.67 12.24
CA SER A 75 17.18 -1.54 13.39
C SER A 75 16.23 -2.74 13.48
N THR A 76 16.59 -3.77 14.27
CA THR A 76 15.81 -5.02 14.45
C THR A 76 14.66 -4.90 15.46
N GLU A 77 14.20 -3.69 15.77
CA GLU A 77 13.07 -3.47 16.67
C GLU A 77 11.73 -3.69 15.97
N ASN A 78 10.68 -3.96 16.75
CA ASN A 78 9.34 -4.12 16.20
C ASN A 78 8.88 -2.80 15.56
N GLY A 79 8.60 -2.83 14.26
CA GLY A 79 8.04 -1.71 13.52
C GLY A 79 6.57 -1.95 13.17
N ILE A 80 5.81 -0.87 13.02
CA ILE A 80 4.42 -0.91 12.55
C ILE A 80 4.32 -0.10 11.27
N ILE A 81 3.64 -0.65 10.26
CA ILE A 81 3.29 0.07 9.03
C ILE A 81 1.77 0.19 8.97
N PHE A 82 1.29 1.42 8.94
CA PHE A 82 -0.12 1.76 8.75
C PHE A 82 -0.37 2.04 7.27
N GLY A 83 -1.49 1.57 6.74
CA GLY A 83 -1.92 1.80 5.37
C GLY A 83 -3.38 2.22 5.28
N ASN A 84 -3.64 3.28 4.51
CA ASN A 84 -4.97 3.83 4.21
C ASN A 84 -5.15 4.07 2.71
N ILE A 85 -6.38 3.95 2.22
CA ILE A 85 -6.80 4.21 0.84
C ILE A 85 -8.07 5.08 0.86
#